data_AF-S9VWN5-F1
#
_entry.id   AF-S9VWN5-F1
#
_cell.length_a   1.000
_cell.length_b   1.000
_cell.length_c   1.000
_cell.angle_alpha   90.00
_cell.angle_beta   90.00
_cell.angle_gamma   90.00
#
_symmetry.space_group_name_H-M   'P 1'
#
loop_
_entity.id
_entity.type
_entity.pdbx_description
1 polymer ?
#
loop_
_entity_poly.entity_id
_entity_poly.type
_entity_poly.pdbx_seq_one_letter_code
_entity_poly.pdbx_strand_id
1 'polypeptide(L)'
;MFTRSRLLNPRLPVALFNMKHFQCRQRVDLNPSNYSTTLNECLHPQDRLLRQSAVGGGASRVLVVDKMQQVKAVMIPMLCAPHPTVLSSLEETTLGIPIEKYLSGIKPVPKPKAKSSNTVLLPTSLVILSHPNGLAVGIFNSDGKYVVKLQNITIVKDEAVASPVVQAITNLVQTLTDHKKAVSECSTLYFVVRDNTDSLTLAAIEALAAKEPSLQGSFDFKDRRWVSMADVVFHHAKGVSLYARDPKTNAKIVSADGLQTAVKQGRLELGFQPKKKESPDTPKQG
;
A
#
# COMPACT_ATOMS: atom_id res chain seq x y z
N MET A 1 -30.07 -37.46 -20.74
CA MET A 1 -30.03 -36.33 -19.77
C MET A 1 -28.59 -36.16 -19.30
N PHE A 2 -27.84 -35.23 -19.87
CA PHE A 2 -26.49 -34.93 -19.37
C PHE A 2 -26.61 -33.92 -18.23
N THR A 3 -26.39 -34.38 -17.01
CA THR A 3 -26.17 -33.56 -15.83
C THR A 3 -25.01 -32.62 -16.09
N ARG A 4 -25.30 -31.35 -16.40
CA ARG A 4 -24.31 -30.28 -16.38
C ARG A 4 -23.84 -30.10 -14.94
N SER A 5 -22.81 -30.85 -14.57
CA SER A 5 -21.95 -30.52 -13.44
C SER A 5 -21.58 -29.05 -13.58
N ARG A 6 -22.04 -28.22 -12.64
CA ARG A 6 -21.57 -26.84 -12.52
C ARG A 6 -20.07 -26.94 -12.26
N LEU A 7 -19.25 -26.79 -13.31
CA LEU A 7 -17.81 -26.63 -13.17
C LEU A 7 -17.60 -25.45 -12.22
N LEU A 8 -17.34 -25.76 -10.95
CA LEU A 8 -16.62 -24.88 -10.05
C LEU A 8 -15.39 -24.46 -10.84
N ASN A 9 -15.32 -23.20 -11.27
CA ASN A 9 -14.12 -22.70 -11.93
C ASN A 9 -12.93 -23.08 -11.05
N PRO A 10 -12.06 -24.02 -11.49
CA PRO A 10 -11.00 -24.52 -10.65
C PRO A 10 -10.06 -23.34 -10.40
N ARG A 11 -9.67 -23.15 -9.13
CA ARG A 11 -8.66 -22.14 -8.81
C ARG A 11 -7.41 -22.48 -9.59
N LEU A 12 -6.80 -21.48 -10.22
CA LEU A 12 -5.61 -21.70 -11.01
C LEU A 12 -4.36 -21.67 -10.10
N PRO A 13 -3.38 -22.56 -10.36
CA PRO A 13 -2.05 -22.43 -9.79
C PRO A 13 -1.47 -21.04 -10.11
N VAL A 14 -0.72 -20.47 -9.16
CA VAL A 14 -0.13 -19.13 -9.30
C VAL A 14 0.69 -18.97 -10.58
N ALA A 15 1.43 -20.01 -10.98
CA ALA A 15 2.25 -20.01 -12.20
C ALA A 15 1.43 -19.86 -13.50
N LEU A 16 0.15 -20.24 -13.49
CA LEU A 16 -0.76 -20.16 -14.64
C LEU A 16 -1.80 -19.04 -14.48
N PHE A 17 -1.72 -18.27 -13.40
CA PHE A 17 -2.73 -17.30 -13.04
C PHE A 17 -2.58 -16.02 -13.88
N ASN A 18 -3.71 -15.58 -14.43
CA ASN A 18 -3.87 -14.24 -14.97
C ASN A 18 -5.13 -13.62 -14.36
N MET A 19 -5.13 -12.30 -14.18
CA MET A 19 -6.29 -11.57 -13.68
C MET A 19 -7.54 -11.75 -14.56
N LYS A 20 -7.40 -12.03 -15.86
CA LYS A 20 -8.53 -12.38 -16.74
C LYS A 20 -9.26 -13.65 -16.31
N HIS A 21 -8.58 -14.56 -15.62
CA HIS A 21 -9.13 -15.81 -15.12
C HIS A 21 -9.73 -15.68 -13.72
N PHE A 22 -9.52 -14.54 -13.05
CA PHE A 22 -10.04 -14.30 -11.72
C PHE A 22 -11.48 -13.80 -11.77
N GLN A 23 -12.40 -14.62 -11.28
CA GLN A 23 -13.79 -14.24 -11.12
C GLN A 23 -14.08 -13.89 -9.66
N CYS A 24 -14.08 -12.60 -9.37
CA CYS A 24 -14.49 -12.10 -8.06
C CYS A 24 -15.97 -12.44 -7.81
N ARG A 25 -16.23 -13.21 -6.76
CA ARG A 25 -17.58 -13.56 -6.29
C ARG A 25 -18.05 -12.70 -5.13
N GLN A 26 -17.11 -12.16 -4.36
CA GLN A 26 -17.40 -11.26 -3.25
C GLN A 26 -16.30 -10.22 -3.10
N ARG A 27 -16.71 -8.98 -2.84
CA ARG A 27 -15.81 -7.86 -2.53
C ARG A 27 -16.05 -7.44 -1.10
N VAL A 28 -14.99 -7.28 -0.34
CA VAL A 28 -15.02 -6.74 1.02
C VAL A 28 -14.09 -5.54 1.06
N ASP A 29 -14.62 -4.37 1.39
CA ASP A 29 -13.80 -3.17 1.56
C ASP A 29 -13.03 -3.26 2.88
N LEU A 30 -11.75 -2.91 2.82
CA LEU A 30 -10.83 -2.98 3.95
C LEU A 30 -10.55 -1.55 4.44
N ASN A 31 -10.51 -1.41 5.76
CA ASN A 31 -10.14 -0.17 6.44
C ASN A 31 -9.48 -0.50 7.79
N PRO A 32 -8.86 0.48 8.49
CA PRO A 32 -8.17 0.22 9.74
C PRO A 32 -9.03 -0.42 10.84
N SER A 33 -10.36 -0.22 10.81
CA SER A 33 -11.26 -0.77 11.83
C SER A 33 -11.65 -2.24 11.59
N ASN A 34 -11.64 -2.71 10.34
CA ASN A 34 -12.13 -4.04 9.99
C ASN A 34 -11.07 -4.98 9.38
N TYR A 35 -9.88 -4.47 9.05
CA TYR A 35 -8.88 -5.19 8.27
C TYR A 35 -8.49 -6.53 8.87
N SER A 36 -8.04 -6.53 10.13
CA SER A 36 -7.59 -7.74 10.83
C SER A 36 -8.71 -8.76 10.99
N THR A 37 -9.91 -8.32 11.34
CA THR A 37 -11.08 -9.20 11.50
C THR A 37 -11.47 -9.81 10.16
N THR A 38 -11.53 -9.01 9.10
CA THR A 38 -11.89 -9.47 7.75
C THR A 38 -10.92 -10.53 7.25
N LEU A 39 -9.61 -10.33 7.40
CA LEU A 39 -8.60 -11.31 6.98
C LEU A 39 -8.73 -12.62 7.77
N ASN A 40 -8.94 -12.55 9.09
CA ASN A 40 -9.13 -13.75 9.93
C ASN A 40 -10.41 -14.52 9.61
N GLU A 41 -11.49 -13.83 9.21
CA GLU A 41 -12.77 -14.48 8.90
C GLU A 41 -12.81 -15.06 7.49
N CYS A 42 -12.19 -14.37 6.53
CA CYS A 42 -12.26 -14.75 5.12
C CYS A 42 -11.15 -15.72 4.70
N LEU A 43 -9.98 -15.68 5.36
CA LEU A 43 -8.78 -16.38 4.94
C LEU A 43 -8.31 -17.38 6.00
N HIS A 44 -7.66 -18.45 5.56
CA HIS A 44 -7.05 -19.43 6.43
C HIS A 44 -5.70 -18.88 6.92
N PRO A 45 -5.28 -19.10 8.18
CA PRO A 45 -4.01 -18.58 8.73
C PRO A 45 -2.76 -18.93 7.91
N GLN A 46 -2.79 -20.10 7.27
CA GLN A 46 -1.72 -20.61 6.39
C GLN A 46 -1.85 -20.22 4.91
N ASP A 47 -2.92 -19.52 4.51
CA ASP A 47 -2.93 -18.87 3.20
C ASP A 47 -1.77 -17.86 3.15
N ARG A 48 -1.24 -17.58 1.97
CA ARG A 48 -0.09 -16.68 1.81
C ARG A 48 -0.44 -15.47 0.97
N LEU A 49 0.11 -14.33 1.37
CA LEU A 49 0.09 -13.07 0.65
C LEU A 49 1.32 -12.98 -0.24
N LEU A 50 1.12 -12.99 -1.54
CA LEU A 50 2.17 -12.96 -2.55
C LEU A 50 2.01 -11.72 -3.43
N ARG A 51 3.04 -10.88 -3.53
CA ARG A 51 3.02 -9.74 -4.44
C ARG A 51 3.01 -10.24 -5.89
N GLN A 52 2.04 -9.77 -6.68
CA GLN A 52 1.88 -10.25 -8.06
C GLN A 52 3.00 -9.75 -8.99
N SER A 53 3.37 -8.48 -8.87
CA SER A 53 4.37 -7.83 -9.71
C SER A 53 5.09 -6.74 -8.94
N ALA A 54 6.34 -6.46 -9.32
CA ALA A 54 7.07 -5.29 -8.84
C ALA A 54 6.74 -4.00 -9.62
N VAL A 55 6.17 -4.14 -10.82
CA VAL A 55 5.94 -3.04 -11.78
C VAL A 55 4.56 -3.07 -12.43
N GLY A 56 4.13 -1.93 -12.96
CA GLY A 56 2.87 -1.77 -13.70
C GLY A 56 1.62 -1.93 -12.83
N GLY A 57 0.45 -2.08 -13.48
CA GLY A 57 -0.83 -2.16 -12.78
C GLY A 57 -1.01 -3.40 -11.86
N GLY A 58 -0.19 -4.44 -12.04
CA GLY A 58 -0.14 -5.59 -11.14
C GLY A 58 0.57 -5.30 -9.81
N ALA A 59 1.37 -4.24 -9.72
CA ALA A 59 2.11 -3.89 -8.51
C ALA A 59 1.23 -3.43 -7.35
N SER A 60 0.01 -2.96 -7.66
CA SER A 60 -0.98 -2.53 -6.67
C SER A 60 -1.78 -3.71 -6.08
N ARG A 61 -1.45 -4.97 -6.45
CA ARG A 61 -2.22 -6.17 -6.09
C ARG A 61 -1.34 -7.19 -5.38
N VAL A 62 -1.93 -7.83 -4.37
CA VAL A 62 -1.36 -8.95 -3.63
C VAL A 62 -2.28 -10.14 -3.82
N LEU A 63 -1.76 -11.23 -4.38
CA LEU A 63 -2.49 -12.48 -4.51
C LEU A 63 -2.57 -13.15 -3.14
N VAL A 64 -3.72 -13.74 -2.85
CA VAL A 64 -3.87 -14.68 -1.75
C VAL A 64 -3.85 -16.08 -2.34
N VAL A 65 -2.84 -16.86 -1.97
CA VAL A 65 -2.67 -18.25 -2.41
C VAL A 65 -2.94 -19.21 -1.27
N ASP A 66 -3.61 -20.32 -1.57
CA ASP A 66 -3.83 -21.38 -0.59
C ASP A 66 -2.61 -22.33 -0.49
N LYS A 67 -2.73 -23.37 0.36
CA LYS A 67 -1.65 -24.35 0.58
C LYS A 67 -1.25 -25.12 -0.69
N MET A 68 -2.11 -25.14 -1.71
CA MET A 68 -1.85 -25.77 -3.00
C MET A 68 -1.28 -24.78 -4.03
N GLN A 69 -0.86 -23.58 -3.59
CA GLN A 69 -0.39 -22.50 -4.46
C GLN A 69 -1.42 -22.07 -5.50
N GLN A 70 -2.70 -22.19 -5.17
CA GLN A 70 -3.79 -21.75 -6.04
C GLN A 70 -4.34 -20.40 -5.59
N VAL A 71 -4.60 -19.51 -6.53
CA VAL A 71 -5.09 -18.17 -6.21
C VAL A 71 -6.56 -18.24 -5.79
N LYS A 72 -6.84 -17.85 -4.54
CA LYS A 72 -8.19 -17.83 -3.96
C LYS A 72 -8.79 -16.44 -3.85
N ALA A 73 -7.95 -15.41 -3.74
CA ALA A 73 -8.38 -14.03 -3.59
C ALA A 73 -7.31 -13.07 -4.09
N VAL A 74 -7.70 -11.81 -4.30
CA VAL A 74 -6.82 -10.69 -4.64
C VAL A 74 -7.06 -9.59 -3.62
N MET A 75 -6.00 -9.15 -2.96
CA MET A 75 -6.01 -8.04 -2.02
C MET A 75 -5.39 -6.80 -2.66
N ILE A 76 -6.07 -5.67 -2.54
CA ILE A 76 -5.53 -4.34 -2.73
C ILE A 76 -5.23 -3.79 -1.33
N PRO A 77 -3.94 -3.56 -0.97
CA PRO A 77 -3.56 -3.21 0.38
C PRO A 77 -3.99 -1.78 0.75
N MET A 78 -4.20 -1.53 2.04
CA MET A 78 -4.23 -0.17 2.58
C MET A 78 -2.80 0.36 2.66
N LEU A 79 -2.57 1.60 2.23
CA LEU A 79 -1.23 2.21 2.25
C LEU A 79 -0.85 2.79 3.62
N CYS A 80 -1.78 2.82 4.57
CA CYS A 80 -1.45 3.12 5.96
C CYS A 80 -0.90 1.91 6.73
N ALA A 81 -1.07 0.69 6.21
CA ALA A 81 -0.57 -0.54 6.83
C ALA A 81 0.73 -1.03 6.16
N PRO A 82 1.55 -1.84 6.86
CA PRO A 82 2.73 -2.46 6.27
C PRO A 82 2.39 -3.28 5.03
N HIS A 83 3.18 -3.14 3.97
CA HIS A 83 3.02 -3.97 2.77
C HIS A 83 3.49 -5.41 3.07
N PRO A 84 2.79 -6.46 2.59
CA PRO A 84 3.20 -7.84 2.88
C PRO A 84 4.67 -8.16 2.56
N THR A 85 5.21 -7.61 1.48
CA THR A 85 6.60 -7.88 1.05
C THR A 85 7.67 -7.35 1.98
N VAL A 86 7.40 -6.30 2.77
CA VAL A 86 8.42 -5.76 3.69
C VAL A 86 8.54 -6.61 4.96
N LEU A 87 7.52 -7.43 5.24
CA LEU A 87 7.47 -8.36 6.37
C LEU A 87 7.94 -9.78 5.99
N SER A 88 8.10 -10.05 4.69
CA SER A 88 8.60 -11.32 4.16
C SER A 88 10.10 -11.49 4.42
N SER A 89 10.53 -12.70 4.78
CA SER A 89 11.93 -13.13 4.61
C SER A 89 12.28 -13.27 3.12
N LEU A 90 13.57 -13.42 2.78
CA LEU A 90 14.00 -13.64 1.39
C LEU A 90 13.28 -14.84 0.75
N GLU A 91 13.18 -15.97 1.44
CA GLU A 91 12.46 -17.15 0.94
C GLU A 91 10.94 -16.90 0.78
N GLU A 92 10.34 -16.13 1.69
CA GLU A 92 8.93 -15.77 1.64
C GLU A 92 8.61 -14.71 0.58
N THR A 93 9.59 -14.00 0.03
CA THR A 93 9.33 -13.11 -1.12
C THR A 93 8.89 -13.89 -2.35
N THR A 94 9.37 -15.13 -2.50
CA THR A 94 9.00 -16.03 -3.61
C THR A 94 7.68 -16.76 -3.36
N LEU A 95 7.46 -17.25 -2.14
CA LEU A 95 6.29 -18.08 -1.81
C LEU A 95 5.12 -17.32 -1.18
N GLY A 96 5.34 -16.06 -0.80
CA GLY A 96 4.40 -15.24 -0.04
C GLY A 96 4.51 -15.43 1.47
N ILE A 97 4.03 -14.44 2.22
CA ILE A 97 3.99 -14.43 3.69
C ILE A 97 2.67 -15.04 4.20
N PRO A 98 2.68 -15.97 5.18
CA PRO A 98 1.45 -16.49 5.78
C PRO A 98 0.58 -15.38 6.39
N ILE A 99 -0.74 -15.51 6.28
CA ILE A 99 -1.71 -14.55 6.85
C ILE A 99 -1.46 -14.35 8.35
N GLU A 100 -1.21 -15.42 9.09
CA GLU A 100 -0.94 -15.33 10.54
C GLU A 100 0.28 -14.45 10.86
N LYS A 101 1.37 -14.63 10.11
CA LYS A 101 2.61 -13.85 10.27
C LYS A 101 2.41 -12.41 9.83
N TYR A 102 1.67 -12.18 8.76
CA TYR A 102 1.34 -10.84 8.33
C TYR A 102 0.50 -10.10 9.39
N LEU A 103 -0.53 -10.76 9.93
CA LEU A 103 -1.39 -10.21 10.97
C LEU A 103 -0.64 -9.94 12.28
N SER A 104 0.41 -10.68 12.60
CA SER A 104 1.25 -10.37 13.76
C SER A 104 2.15 -9.16 13.50
N GLY A 105 2.67 -9.00 12.28
CA GLY A 105 3.55 -7.88 11.91
C GLY A 105 2.86 -6.51 11.79
N ILE A 106 1.53 -6.47 11.65
CA ILE A 106 0.76 -5.22 11.63
C ILE A 106 0.23 -4.81 13.01
N LYS A 107 0.41 -5.65 14.04
CA LYS A 107 -0.13 -5.35 15.37
C LYS A 107 0.59 -4.16 16.00
N PRO A 108 -0.13 -3.36 16.80
CA PRO A 108 0.48 -2.32 17.64
C PRO A 108 1.55 -2.92 18.57
N VAL A 109 2.74 -2.31 18.67
CA VAL A 109 3.85 -2.77 19.52
C VAL A 109 3.99 -1.88 20.76
N PRO A 110 4.13 -2.42 21.98
CA PRO A 110 4.36 -1.61 23.18
C PRO A 110 5.67 -0.82 23.10
N LYS A 111 5.68 0.47 23.48
CA LYS A 111 6.92 1.26 23.54
C LYS A 111 7.85 0.71 24.64
N PRO A 112 9.13 0.38 24.36
CA PRO A 112 10.03 -0.25 25.33
C PRO A 112 10.42 0.58 26.57
N LYS A 113 9.99 1.85 26.70
CA LYS A 113 10.57 2.78 27.71
C LYS A 113 9.60 3.74 28.43
N ALA A 114 8.28 3.58 28.35
CA ALA A 114 7.38 4.48 29.07
C ALA A 114 6.82 3.81 30.35
N LYS A 115 7.46 4.05 31.50
CA LYS A 115 7.01 3.56 32.82
C LYS A 115 5.66 4.13 33.30
N SER A 116 4.97 4.96 32.52
CA SER A 116 3.68 5.56 32.93
C SER A 116 2.70 5.86 31.79
N SER A 117 2.93 5.36 30.57
CA SER A 117 1.94 5.50 29.49
C SER A 117 1.81 4.20 28.72
N ASN A 118 0.60 3.66 28.63
CA ASN A 118 0.21 2.58 27.70
C ASN A 118 0.24 3.08 26.23
N THR A 119 1.28 3.80 25.84
CA THR A 119 1.41 4.35 24.48
C THR A 119 1.88 3.22 23.58
N VAL A 120 0.95 2.69 22.79
CA VAL A 120 1.26 1.67 21.81
C VAL A 120 1.76 2.33 20.52
N LEU A 121 2.85 1.82 19.96
CA LEU A 121 3.38 2.27 18.68
C LEU A 121 2.64 1.54 17.55
N LEU A 122 1.95 2.30 16.72
CA LEU A 122 1.39 1.78 15.47
C LEU A 122 2.48 1.72 14.41
N PRO A 123 2.53 0.68 13.56
CA PRO A 123 3.37 0.72 12.38
C PRO A 123 3.05 1.96 11.54
N THR A 124 4.08 2.66 11.09
CA THR A 124 3.94 3.83 10.22
C THR A 124 4.32 3.50 8.79
N SER A 125 3.79 4.28 7.86
CA SER A 125 4.08 4.17 6.43
C SER A 125 4.36 5.56 5.86
N LEU A 126 5.47 5.68 5.12
CA LEU A 126 5.72 6.83 4.26
C LEU A 126 4.98 6.60 2.95
N VAL A 127 4.27 7.60 2.45
CA VAL A 127 3.66 7.58 1.11
C VAL A 127 4.16 8.78 0.34
N ILE A 128 4.85 8.51 -0.77
CA ILE A 128 5.18 9.49 -1.80
C ILE A 128 4.25 9.24 -2.99
N LEU A 129 3.51 10.26 -3.40
CA LEU A 129 2.71 10.25 -4.62
C LEU A 129 3.33 11.16 -5.66
N SER A 130 3.78 10.58 -6.77
CA SER A 130 4.35 11.27 -7.92
C SER A 130 3.30 11.51 -8.99
N HIS A 131 3.23 12.73 -9.49
CA HIS A 131 2.35 13.16 -10.57
C HIS A 131 3.05 14.16 -11.50
N PRO A 132 2.49 14.48 -12.69
CA PRO A 132 3.19 15.30 -13.69
C PRO A 132 3.58 16.73 -13.27
N ASN A 133 3.01 17.23 -12.17
CA ASN A 133 3.28 18.57 -11.67
C ASN A 133 4.12 18.57 -10.39
N GLY A 134 4.54 17.41 -9.88
CA GLY A 134 5.22 17.35 -8.59
C GLY A 134 5.13 16.02 -7.85
N LEU A 135 5.53 16.09 -6.59
CA LEU A 135 5.53 15.02 -5.62
C LEU A 135 4.69 15.46 -4.42
N ALA A 136 4.05 14.51 -3.74
CA ALA A 136 3.44 14.75 -2.45
C ALA A 136 3.91 13.71 -1.45
N VAL A 137 4.28 14.14 -0.26
CA VAL A 137 4.90 13.30 0.77
C VAL A 137 4.09 13.38 2.06
N GLY A 138 3.73 12.23 2.62
CA GLY A 138 3.09 12.16 3.94
C GLY A 138 3.48 10.89 4.68
N ILE A 139 3.50 10.97 6.01
CA ILE A 139 3.72 9.80 6.87
C ILE A 139 2.45 9.53 7.66
N PHE A 140 2.03 8.27 7.69
CA PHE A 140 0.77 7.82 8.27
C PHE A 140 1.00 6.76 9.34
N ASN A 141 0.21 6.77 10.40
CA ASN A 141 0.02 5.64 11.29
C ASN A 141 -0.88 4.58 10.65
N SER A 142 -0.93 3.35 11.20
CA SER A 142 -1.80 2.29 10.70
C SER A 142 -3.31 2.56 10.80
N ASP A 143 -3.73 3.54 11.60
CA ASP A 143 -5.10 4.07 11.63
C ASP A 143 -5.41 5.06 10.48
N GLY A 144 -4.40 5.40 9.68
CA GLY A 144 -4.47 6.34 8.56
C GLY A 144 -4.43 7.81 8.97
N LYS A 145 -4.03 8.14 10.20
CA LYS A 145 -3.77 9.53 10.60
C LYS A 145 -2.35 9.94 10.24
N TYR A 146 -2.19 11.23 9.90
CA TYR A 146 -0.88 11.81 9.65
C TYR A 146 -0.03 11.81 10.93
N VAL A 147 1.20 11.32 10.80
CA VAL A 147 2.31 11.57 11.73
C VAL A 147 3.07 12.81 11.27
N VAL A 148 3.33 12.89 9.96
CA VAL A 148 3.87 14.08 9.29
C VAL A 148 2.84 14.49 8.24
N LYS A 149 2.32 15.71 8.36
CA LYS A 149 1.31 16.26 7.45
C LYS A 149 1.81 16.26 6.01
N LEU A 150 0.87 16.17 5.07
CA LEU A 150 1.16 16.20 3.64
C LEU A 150 1.95 17.45 3.24
N GLN A 151 3.03 17.24 2.51
CA GLN A 151 3.81 18.29 1.87
C GLN A 151 3.76 18.08 0.36
N ASN A 152 3.29 19.09 -0.38
CA ASN A 152 3.31 19.09 -1.84
C ASN A 152 4.58 19.82 -2.32
N ILE A 153 5.31 19.18 -3.23
CA ILE A 153 6.53 19.67 -3.85
C ILE A 153 6.24 19.82 -5.34
N THR A 154 6.10 21.06 -5.80
CA THR A 154 5.77 21.36 -7.19
C THR A 154 7.02 21.39 -8.07
N ILE A 155 6.93 20.78 -9.25
CA ILE A 155 7.90 20.97 -10.32
C ILE A 155 7.46 22.22 -11.09
N VAL A 156 8.07 23.36 -10.77
CA VAL A 156 7.77 24.63 -11.43
C VAL A 156 8.50 24.65 -12.77
N LYS A 157 7.74 24.67 -13.88
CA LYS A 157 8.31 24.90 -15.21
C LYS A 157 8.62 26.39 -15.37
N ASP A 158 9.66 26.86 -14.71
CA ASP A 158 10.19 28.21 -14.83
C ASP A 158 11.50 28.15 -15.63
N GLU A 159 11.61 28.99 -16.66
CA GLU A 159 12.81 29.10 -17.50
C GLU A 159 14.02 29.61 -16.71
N ALA A 160 13.82 30.26 -15.57
CA ALA A 160 14.89 30.69 -14.67
C ALA A 160 15.50 29.54 -13.84
N VAL A 161 14.84 28.38 -13.77
CA VAL A 161 15.33 27.22 -13.01
C VAL A 161 16.05 26.26 -13.96
N ALA A 162 17.37 26.16 -13.84
CA ALA A 162 18.21 25.34 -14.72
C ALA A 162 17.81 23.85 -14.75
N SER A 163 17.21 23.33 -13.67
CA SER A 163 16.61 21.99 -13.64
C SER A 163 15.48 21.88 -12.61
N PRO A 164 14.22 22.10 -13.01
CA PRO A 164 13.06 22.01 -12.11
C PRO A 164 12.91 20.66 -11.42
N VAL A 165 13.34 19.59 -12.10
CA VAL A 165 13.28 18.22 -11.59
C VAL A 165 14.32 18.00 -10.49
N VAL A 166 15.57 18.47 -10.70
CA VAL A 166 16.61 18.39 -9.66
C VAL A 166 16.16 19.15 -8.43
N GLN A 167 15.63 20.37 -8.58
CA GLN A 167 15.15 21.16 -7.45
C GLN A 167 14.00 20.45 -6.69
N ALA A 168 13.05 19.84 -7.39
CA ALA A 168 11.98 19.09 -6.74
C ALA A 168 12.50 17.88 -5.96
N ILE A 169 13.53 17.19 -6.49
CA ILE A 169 14.17 16.06 -5.80
C ILE A 169 15.00 16.56 -4.61
N THR A 170 15.70 17.68 -4.72
CA THR A 170 16.38 18.33 -3.58
C THR A 170 15.39 18.66 -2.48
N ASN A 171 14.25 19.26 -2.81
CA ASN A 171 13.19 19.57 -1.85
C ASN A 171 12.60 18.29 -1.21
N LEU A 172 12.46 17.20 -1.99
CA LEU A 172 12.05 15.91 -1.47
C LEU A 172 13.05 15.36 -0.46
N VAL A 173 14.34 15.32 -0.82
CA VAL A 173 15.41 14.83 0.04
C VAL A 173 15.50 15.65 1.32
N GLN A 174 15.39 16.99 1.22
CA GLN A 174 15.32 17.86 2.39
C GLN A 174 14.13 17.51 3.29
N THR A 175 12.93 17.37 2.72
CA THR A 175 11.73 16.97 3.45
C THR A 175 11.93 15.64 4.18
N LEU A 176 12.50 14.64 3.51
CA LEU A 176 12.77 13.33 4.12
C LEU A 176 13.83 13.41 5.23
N THR A 177 14.80 14.32 5.08
CA THR A 177 15.88 14.55 6.06
C THR A 177 15.36 15.28 7.30
N ASP A 178 14.52 16.31 7.13
CA ASP A 178 13.87 17.05 8.22
C ASP A 178 13.02 16.10 9.08
N HIS A 179 12.42 15.09 8.44
CA HIS A 179 11.59 14.07 9.09
C HIS A 179 12.31 12.71 9.27
N LYS A 180 13.65 12.68 9.28
CA LYS A 180 14.47 11.45 9.28
C LYS A 180 14.06 10.45 10.36
N LYS A 181 13.74 10.92 11.57
CA LYS A 181 13.28 10.05 12.66
C LYS A 181 11.97 9.34 12.30
N ALA A 182 10.96 10.08 11.85
CA ALA A 182 9.67 9.51 11.48
C ALA A 182 9.81 8.53 10.29
N VAL A 183 10.66 8.85 9.31
CA VAL A 183 10.95 7.96 8.17
C VAL A 183 11.67 6.68 8.62
N SER A 184 12.61 6.77 9.58
CA SER A 184 13.30 5.61 10.12
C SER A 184 12.37 4.65 10.87
N GLU A 185 11.28 5.19 11.47
CA GLU A 185 10.26 4.40 12.16
C GLU A 185 9.24 3.76 11.22
N CYS A 186 9.18 4.18 9.94
CA CYS A 186 8.27 3.59 8.95
C CYS A 186 8.58 2.13 8.66
N SER A 187 7.55 1.29 8.76
CA SER A 187 7.60 -0.10 8.30
C SER A 187 7.67 -0.24 6.78
N THR A 188 7.04 0.68 6.04
CA THR A 188 6.98 0.65 4.57
C THR A 188 7.16 2.04 4.00
N LEU A 189 7.87 2.12 2.88
CA LEU A 189 8.05 3.34 2.10
C LEU A 189 7.34 3.14 0.75
N TYR A 190 6.13 3.67 0.60
CA TYR A 190 5.36 3.57 -0.63
C TYR A 190 5.75 4.66 -1.61
N PHE A 191 6.03 4.28 -2.85
CA PHE A 191 6.24 5.20 -3.96
C PHE A 191 5.16 4.95 -5.02
N VAL A 192 4.17 5.83 -5.06
CA VAL A 192 3.00 5.71 -5.94
C VAL A 192 3.16 6.64 -7.14
N VAL A 193 3.03 6.11 -8.34
CA VAL A 193 3.19 6.87 -9.59
C VAL A 193 1.86 6.97 -10.31
N ARG A 194 1.41 8.20 -10.61
CA ARG A 194 0.18 8.42 -11.39
C ARG A 194 0.32 7.98 -12.84
N ASP A 195 1.41 8.38 -13.46
CA ASP A 195 1.71 8.05 -14.84
C ASP A 195 3.22 7.87 -15.00
N ASN A 196 3.64 6.72 -15.52
CA ASN A 196 5.05 6.41 -15.68
C ASN A 196 5.71 7.17 -16.84
N THR A 197 4.94 7.83 -17.71
CA THR A 197 5.51 8.66 -18.79
C THR A 197 5.87 10.05 -18.28
N ASP A 198 4.96 10.67 -17.53
CA ASP A 198 5.02 12.10 -17.21
C ASP A 198 5.39 12.37 -15.75
N SER A 199 5.32 11.36 -14.88
CA SER A 199 5.63 11.49 -13.45
C SER A 199 7.00 10.91 -13.13
N LEU A 200 7.66 11.45 -12.11
CA LEU A 200 8.94 10.91 -11.64
C LEU A 200 8.75 9.50 -11.07
N THR A 201 9.60 8.57 -11.48
CA THR A 201 9.65 7.22 -10.89
C THR A 201 10.74 7.16 -9.82
N LEU A 202 10.63 6.22 -8.87
CA LEU A 202 11.67 6.00 -7.87
C LEU A 202 13.04 5.72 -8.51
N ALA A 203 13.07 4.91 -9.57
CA ALA A 203 14.29 4.60 -10.31
C ALA A 203 14.90 5.83 -11.01
N ALA A 204 14.06 6.73 -11.55
CA ALA A 204 14.54 7.98 -12.13
C ALA A 204 15.14 8.91 -11.07
N ILE A 205 14.50 9.01 -9.89
CA ILE A 205 15.02 9.78 -8.75
C ILE A 205 16.35 9.21 -8.27
N GLU A 206 16.44 7.88 -8.11
CA GLU A 206 17.67 7.19 -7.70
C GLU A 206 18.82 7.45 -8.70
N ALA A 207 18.54 7.29 -10.00
CA ALA A 207 19.54 7.51 -11.04
C ALA A 207 20.02 8.97 -11.09
N LEU A 208 19.14 9.93 -10.80
CA LEU A 208 19.52 11.35 -10.74
C LEU A 208 20.29 11.67 -9.45
N ALA A 209 19.82 11.20 -8.30
CA ALA A 209 20.50 11.39 -7.01
C ALA A 209 21.91 10.79 -7.00
N ALA A 210 22.16 9.73 -7.77
CA ALA A 210 23.51 9.19 -7.96
C ALA A 210 24.43 10.10 -8.77
N LYS A 211 23.88 10.93 -9.67
CA LYS A 211 24.65 11.83 -10.54
C LYS A 211 24.83 13.23 -9.96
N GLU A 212 23.92 13.67 -9.09
CA GLU A 212 23.93 14.98 -8.46
C GLU A 212 24.68 14.95 -7.13
N PRO A 213 25.89 15.55 -7.02
CA PRO A 213 26.71 15.47 -5.81
C PRO A 213 26.00 16.01 -4.55
N SER A 214 25.12 17.01 -4.72
CA SER A 214 24.33 17.60 -3.64
C SER A 214 23.30 16.65 -3.02
N LEU A 215 22.96 15.56 -3.72
CA LEU A 215 21.95 14.58 -3.29
C LEU A 215 22.56 13.27 -2.79
N GLN A 216 23.84 13.03 -3.06
CA GLN A 216 24.52 11.80 -2.67
C GLN A 216 24.56 11.63 -1.14
N GLY A 217 24.24 10.42 -0.66
CA GLY A 217 24.31 10.05 0.76
C GLY A 217 23.23 10.64 1.68
N SER A 218 22.35 11.51 1.16
CA SER A 218 21.35 12.21 1.97
C SER A 218 20.13 11.34 2.32
N PHE A 219 19.74 10.44 1.41
CA PHE A 219 18.63 9.50 1.61
C PHE A 219 18.89 8.19 0.86
N ASP A 220 18.54 7.05 1.48
CA ASP A 220 18.69 5.74 0.86
C ASP A 220 17.46 5.38 0.00
N PHE A 221 17.57 5.63 -1.30
CA PHE A 221 16.55 5.23 -2.28
C PHE A 221 16.59 3.73 -2.62
N LYS A 222 17.59 2.98 -2.14
CA LYS A 222 17.72 1.52 -2.29
C LYS A 222 17.21 0.75 -1.06
N ASP A 223 16.61 1.42 -0.09
CA ASP A 223 16.03 0.79 1.09
C ASP A 223 15.03 -0.31 0.70
N ARG A 224 15.21 -1.52 1.23
CA ARG A 224 14.35 -2.68 0.96
C ARG A 224 12.88 -2.49 1.35
N ARG A 225 12.57 -1.45 2.15
CA ARG A 225 11.21 -1.06 2.55
C ARG A 225 10.45 -0.36 1.42
N TRP A 226 11.11 0.02 0.33
CA TRP A 226 10.47 0.65 -0.82
C TRP A 226 9.50 -0.29 -1.55
N VAL A 227 8.29 0.20 -1.77
CA VAL A 227 7.25 -0.48 -2.55
C VAL A 227 6.70 0.49 -3.60
N SER A 228 7.14 0.30 -4.84
CA SER A 228 6.65 1.05 -5.99
C SER A 228 5.34 0.48 -6.53
N MET A 229 4.37 1.34 -6.82
CA MET A 229 3.07 0.96 -7.41
C MET A 229 2.46 2.10 -8.23
N ALA A 230 1.43 1.78 -9.01
CA ALA A 230 0.67 2.79 -9.76
C ALA A 230 -0.47 3.37 -8.91
N ASP A 231 -0.89 4.61 -9.20
CA ASP A 231 -1.94 5.32 -8.47
C ASP A 231 -3.34 4.69 -8.60
N VAL A 232 -3.50 3.73 -9.52
CA VAL A 232 -4.68 2.86 -9.60
C VAL A 232 -5.01 2.18 -8.27
N VAL A 233 -4.03 2.06 -7.36
CA VAL A 233 -4.26 1.60 -5.97
C VAL A 233 -5.29 2.46 -5.23
N PHE A 234 -5.39 3.75 -5.56
CA PHE A 234 -6.32 4.69 -4.97
C PHE A 234 -7.68 4.74 -5.70
N HIS A 235 -7.86 4.08 -6.84
CA HIS A 235 -9.15 4.11 -7.57
C HIS A 235 -10.32 3.48 -6.79
N HIS A 236 -10.00 2.72 -5.74
CA HIS A 236 -10.99 2.15 -4.84
C HIS A 236 -11.48 3.15 -3.78
N ALA A 237 -10.76 4.26 -3.59
CA ALA A 237 -11.12 5.32 -2.68
C ALA A 237 -12.37 6.08 -3.17
N LYS A 238 -13.53 5.81 -2.57
CA LYS A 238 -14.79 6.47 -2.95
C LYS A 238 -15.01 7.75 -2.14
N GLY A 239 -15.70 8.71 -2.74
CA GLY A 239 -16.27 9.87 -2.04
C GLY A 239 -15.31 11.04 -1.80
N VAL A 240 -14.06 10.96 -2.26
CA VAL A 240 -13.06 12.04 -2.15
C VAL A 240 -12.20 12.14 -3.41
N SER A 241 -11.81 13.36 -3.79
CA SER A 241 -10.84 13.57 -4.86
C SER A 241 -9.42 13.50 -4.29
N LEU A 242 -8.56 12.68 -4.91
CA LEU A 242 -7.13 12.61 -4.56
C LEU A 242 -6.39 13.90 -4.89
N TYR A 243 -6.87 14.65 -5.89
CA TYR A 243 -6.24 15.88 -6.35
C TYR A 243 -7.12 17.10 -6.10
N ALA A 244 -6.48 18.23 -5.83
CA ALA A 244 -7.11 19.53 -5.64
C ALA A 244 -6.33 20.63 -6.39
N ARG A 245 -6.83 21.86 -6.33
CA ARG A 245 -6.13 23.06 -6.79
C ARG A 245 -5.50 23.75 -5.58
N ASP A 246 -4.23 24.07 -5.70
CA ASP A 246 -3.53 24.86 -4.70
C ASP A 246 -4.15 26.27 -4.66
N PRO A 247 -4.56 26.78 -3.49
CA PRO A 247 -5.28 28.05 -3.41
C PRO A 247 -4.40 29.27 -3.71
N LYS A 248 -3.06 29.13 -3.64
CA LYS A 248 -2.12 30.24 -3.87
C LYS A 248 -1.65 30.28 -5.34
N THR A 249 -1.40 29.12 -5.92
CA THR A 249 -0.76 28.98 -7.24
C THR A 249 -1.70 28.45 -8.31
N ASN A 250 -2.89 27.97 -7.95
CA ASN A 250 -3.84 27.28 -8.82
C ASN A 250 -3.27 26.00 -9.50
N ALA A 251 -2.09 25.54 -9.06
CA ALA A 251 -1.48 24.31 -9.54
C ALA A 251 -2.28 23.10 -9.08
N LYS A 252 -2.29 22.02 -9.87
CA LYS A 252 -2.88 20.76 -9.44
C LYS A 252 -1.93 20.07 -8.45
N ILE A 253 -2.41 19.88 -7.22
CA ILE A 253 -1.69 19.27 -6.10
C ILE A 253 -2.46 18.06 -5.56
N VAL A 254 -1.84 17.32 -4.64
CA VAL A 254 -2.50 16.25 -3.90
C VAL A 254 -3.28 16.85 -2.73
N SER A 255 -4.55 16.43 -2.59
CA SER A 255 -5.41 16.82 -1.49
C SER A 255 -5.00 16.09 -0.21
N ALA A 256 -4.83 16.82 0.90
CA ALA A 256 -4.51 16.22 2.19
C ALA A 256 -5.63 15.27 2.65
N ASP A 257 -6.88 15.72 2.62
CA ASP A 257 -8.04 14.90 3.02
C ASP A 257 -8.27 13.75 2.03
N GLY A 258 -8.04 14.01 0.74
CA GLY A 258 -8.15 13.02 -0.32
C GLY A 258 -7.15 11.88 -0.13
N LEU A 259 -5.87 12.20 0.06
CA LEU A 259 -4.82 11.21 0.31
C LEU A 259 -5.05 10.49 1.64
N GLN A 260 -5.34 11.20 2.71
CA GLN A 260 -5.59 10.60 4.02
C GLN A 260 -6.75 9.60 3.97
N THR A 261 -7.81 9.93 3.24
CA THR A 261 -8.93 9.01 3.05
C THR A 261 -8.55 7.83 2.16
N ALA A 262 -7.79 8.06 1.09
CA ALA A 262 -7.41 7.01 0.15
C ALA A 262 -6.45 5.97 0.76
N VAL A 263 -5.47 6.38 1.58
CA VAL A 263 -4.53 5.43 2.20
C VAL A 263 -5.19 4.46 3.18
N LYS A 264 -6.36 4.82 3.73
CA LYS A 264 -7.16 3.98 4.62
C LYS A 264 -7.99 2.93 3.89
N GLN A 265 -8.12 3.03 2.57
CA GLN A 265 -9.01 2.17 1.81
C GLN A 265 -8.22 1.08 1.10
N GLY A 266 -8.56 -0.16 1.40
CA GLY A 266 -8.11 -1.34 0.67
C GLY A 266 -9.31 -2.18 0.24
N ARG A 267 -9.04 -3.34 -0.35
CA ARG A 267 -10.10 -4.26 -0.77
C ARG A 267 -9.61 -5.70 -0.77
N LEU A 268 -10.47 -6.61 -0.34
CA LEU A 268 -10.30 -8.04 -0.53
C LEU A 268 -11.35 -8.55 -1.53
N GLU A 269 -10.88 -9.04 -2.67
CA GLU A 269 -11.70 -9.67 -3.70
C GLU A 269 -11.57 -11.19 -3.59
N LEU A 270 -12.66 -11.88 -3.28
CA LEU A 270 -12.69 -13.31 -3.04
C LEU A 270 -13.22 -14.05 -4.27
N GLY A 271 -12.53 -15.11 -4.70
CA GLY A 271 -13.00 -16.03 -5.73
C GLY A 271 -14.10 -16.99 -5.25
N PHE A 272 -14.53 -16.86 -4.00
CA PHE A 272 -15.53 -17.68 -3.32
C PHE A 272 -16.39 -16.80 -2.41
N GLN A 273 -17.52 -17.34 -1.96
CA GLN A 273 -18.31 -16.74 -0.88
C GLN A 273 -17.91 -17.42 0.43
N PRO A 274 -17.41 -16.70 1.46
CA PRO A 274 -17.19 -17.26 2.78
C PRO A 274 -18.49 -17.83 3.32
N LYS A 275 -18.41 -19.00 3.96
CA LYS A 275 -19.55 -19.49 4.74
C LYS A 275 -19.75 -18.51 5.90
N LYS A 276 -20.97 -17.97 6.06
CA LYS A 276 -21.32 -17.21 7.27
C LYS A 276 -21.03 -18.12 8.46
N LYS A 277 -20.23 -17.68 9.43
CA LYS A 277 -20.21 -18.35 10.73
C LYS A 277 -21.61 -18.19 11.29
N GLU A 278 -22.33 -19.29 11.48
CA GLU A 278 -23.57 -19.29 12.24
C GLU A 278 -23.25 -18.67 13.60
N SER A 279 -23.96 -17.60 13.94
CA SER A 279 -23.96 -17.07 15.29
C SER A 279 -24.38 -18.22 16.22
N PRO A 280 -23.69 -18.46 17.35
CA PRO A 280 -24.14 -19.47 18.30
C PRO A 280 -25.58 -19.14 18.68
N ASP A 281 -26.47 -20.10 18.40
CA ASP A 281 -27.90 -19.98 18.60
C ASP A 281 -28.20 -19.44 19.99
N THR A 282 -28.99 -18.36 20.03
CA THR A 282 -29.69 -17.99 21.24
C THR A 282 -30.58 -19.17 21.62
N PRO A 283 -30.48 -19.73 22.84
CA PRO A 283 -31.33 -20.86 23.22
C PRO A 283 -32.79 -20.46 23.02
N LYS A 284 -33.54 -21.25 22.24
CA LYS A 284 -34.99 -21.15 22.22
C LYS A 284 -35.46 -21.43 23.64
N GLN A 285 -35.93 -20.39 24.33
CA GLN A 285 -36.67 -20.57 25.58
C GLN A 285 -37.94 -21.36 25.22
N GLY A 286 -38.06 -22.53 25.82
CA GLY A 286 -39.25 -23.37 25.75
C GLY A 286 -40.38 -22.82 26.62
#